data_AF-A0A372M141-F1
#
_entry.id   AF-A0A372M141-F1
#
_cell.length_a   1.000
_cell.length_b   1.000
_cell.length_c   1.000
_cell.angle_alpha   90.00
_cell.angle_beta   90.00
_cell.angle_gamma   90.00
#
_symmetry.space_group_name_H-M   'P 1'
#
loop_
_entity.id
_entity.type
_entity.pdbx_description
1 polymer ?
#
loop_
_entity_poly.entity_id
_entity_poly.type
_entity_poly.pdbx_seq_one_letter_code
_entity_poly.pdbx_strand_id
1 'polypeptide(L)'
;MPAASAQPPEPAAAACPYCGWPDGEPAPAVVSEHRTARGLTVWTRCWCGSLQVRQLTAAGIRVSARGRPAEPRPAASARPERAQDVGSCRLGPS
;
A
#
# COMPACT_ATOMS: atom_id res chain seq x y z
N MET A 1 -2.26 -16.62 44.18
CA MET A 1 -1.60 -15.48 43.50
C MET A 1 -2.00 -15.53 42.03
N PRO A 2 -3.08 -14.87 41.58
CA PRO A 2 -3.36 -14.79 40.15
C PRO A 2 -2.32 -13.85 39.52
N ALA A 3 -1.65 -14.34 38.48
CA ALA A 3 -0.77 -13.52 37.65
C ALA A 3 -1.58 -12.31 37.16
N ALA A 4 -1.03 -11.12 37.40
CA ALA A 4 -1.59 -9.86 36.94
C ALA A 4 -2.02 -10.01 35.48
N SER A 5 -3.32 -9.87 35.25
CA SER A 5 -3.89 -9.64 33.93
C SER A 5 -3.31 -8.33 33.41
N ALA A 6 -2.10 -8.38 32.86
CA ALA A 6 -1.59 -7.34 32.00
C ALA A 6 -2.44 -7.43 30.73
N GLN A 7 -3.57 -6.73 30.76
CA GLN A 7 -4.40 -6.46 29.61
C GLN A 7 -3.44 -6.02 28.48
N PRO A 8 -3.42 -6.69 27.32
CA PRO A 8 -2.70 -6.17 26.16
C PRO A 8 -3.25 -4.76 25.90
N PRO A 9 -2.40 -3.78 25.57
CA PRO A 9 -2.86 -2.40 25.40
C PRO A 9 -4.02 -2.43 24.43
N GLU A 10 -5.19 -1.92 24.87
CA GLU A 10 -6.31 -1.67 23.99
C GLU A 10 -5.74 -0.95 22.77
N PRO A 11 -6.05 -1.40 21.53
CA PRO A 11 -5.40 -0.87 20.35
C PRO A 11 -5.83 0.58 20.19
N ALA A 12 -5.12 1.50 20.83
CA ALA A 12 -5.20 2.93 20.63
C ALA A 12 -5.20 3.10 19.13
N ALA A 13 -6.33 3.55 18.58
CA ALA A 13 -6.67 3.50 17.17
C ALA A 13 -5.44 3.83 16.32
N ALA A 14 -4.72 2.78 15.92
CA ALA A 14 -3.37 2.96 15.45
C ALA A 14 -3.54 3.54 14.06
N ALA A 15 -3.14 4.79 13.87
CA ALA A 15 -3.26 5.46 12.60
C ALA A 15 -1.95 5.28 11.83
N CYS A 16 -2.01 5.33 10.50
CA CYS A 16 -0.83 5.43 9.67
C CYS A 16 -0.05 6.70 10.08
N PRO A 17 1.23 6.60 10.50
CA PRO A 17 1.99 7.75 10.96
C PRO A 17 2.29 8.78 9.85
N TYR A 18 2.03 8.43 8.59
CA TYR A 18 2.30 9.28 7.42
C TYR A 18 1.07 10.09 6.97
N CYS A 19 -0.15 9.57 7.13
CA CYS A 19 -1.35 10.24 6.64
C CYS A 19 -2.55 10.18 7.60
N GLY A 20 -2.39 9.57 8.78
CA GLY A 20 -3.44 9.50 9.80
C GLY A 20 -4.54 8.47 9.53
N TRP A 21 -4.43 7.63 8.49
CA TRP A 21 -5.47 6.65 8.17
C TRP A 21 -5.61 5.59 9.28
N PRO A 22 -6.82 5.34 9.82
CA PRO A 22 -7.01 4.41 10.93
C PRO A 22 -6.76 2.97 10.50
N ASP A 23 -6.05 2.18 11.31
CA ASP A 23 -5.74 0.78 11.01
C ASP A 23 -6.97 -0.14 11.08
N GLY A 24 -8.00 0.27 11.84
CA GLY A 24 -9.28 -0.44 11.95
C GLY A 24 -10.13 -0.37 10.69
N GLU A 25 -9.86 0.59 9.81
CA GLU A 25 -10.48 0.63 8.49
C GLU A 25 -9.79 -0.38 7.55
N PRO A 26 -10.56 -1.02 6.64
CA PRO A 26 -9.99 -1.89 5.64
C PRO A 26 -8.96 -1.11 4.82
N ALA A 27 -7.76 -1.68 4.67
CA ALA A 27 -6.75 -1.04 3.87
C ALA A 27 -7.21 -0.99 2.40
N PRO A 28 -6.95 0.12 1.68
CA PRO A 28 -7.51 0.33 0.35
C PRO A 28 -6.98 -0.65 -0.71
N ALA A 29 -5.83 -1.28 -0.48
CA ALA A 29 -5.29 -2.31 -1.36
C ALA A 29 -4.53 -3.40 -0.59
N VAL A 30 -4.95 -4.66 -0.78
CA VAL A 30 -4.17 -5.83 -0.39
C VAL A 30 -3.14 -6.13 -1.46
N VAL A 31 -1.87 -6.28 -1.06
CA VAL A 31 -0.73 -6.52 -1.96
C VAL A 31 -0.39 -8.01 -2.01
N SER A 32 -0.39 -8.67 -0.85
CA SER A 32 -0.14 -10.10 -0.76
C SER A 32 -0.78 -10.67 0.50
N GLU A 33 -1.12 -11.95 0.45
CA GLU A 33 -1.66 -12.70 1.57
C GLU A 33 -0.92 -14.04 1.69
N HIS A 34 -0.47 -14.36 2.90
CA HIS A 34 0.21 -15.61 3.18
C HIS A 34 -0.37 -16.27 4.41
N ARG A 35 -0.88 -17.49 4.24
CA ARG A 35 -1.30 -18.33 5.36
C ARG A 35 -0.06 -18.87 6.07
N THR A 36 -0.08 -18.81 7.38
CA THR A 36 0.95 -19.32 8.28
C THR A 36 0.30 -20.25 9.29
N ALA A 37 1.10 -21.04 10.01
CA ALA A 37 0.58 -21.94 11.06
C ALA A 37 -0.16 -21.19 12.19
N ARG A 38 0.07 -19.88 12.35
CA ARG A 38 -0.52 -19.04 13.41
C ARG A 38 -1.71 -18.19 12.94
N GLY A 39 -2.05 -18.23 11.66
CA GLY A 39 -3.08 -17.37 11.06
C GLY A 39 -2.67 -16.83 9.70
N LEU A 40 -3.19 -15.67 9.32
CA LEU A 40 -2.92 -15.03 8.04
C LEU A 40 -2.02 -13.81 8.22
N THR A 41 -0.97 -13.70 7.41
CA THR A 41 -0.20 -12.46 7.28
C THR A 41 -0.65 -11.78 6.00
N VAL A 42 -1.08 -10.52 6.09
CA VAL A 42 -1.56 -9.71 4.98
C VAL A 42 -0.67 -8.49 4.86
N TRP A 43 -0.17 -8.25 3.66
CA TRP A 43 0.56 -7.03 3.31
C TRP A 43 -0.41 -6.10 2.61
N THR A 44 -0.59 -4.91 3.17
CA THR A 44 -1.54 -3.92 2.65
C THR A 44 -0.84 -2.62 2.34
N ARG A 45 -1.31 -1.88 1.33
CA ARG A 45 -0.84 -0.53 1.03
C ARG A 45 -1.87 0.48 1.53
N CYS A 46 -1.41 1.42 2.36
CA CYS A 46 -2.20 2.57 2.78
C CYS A 46 -2.40 3.54 1.62
N TRP A 47 -3.38 4.44 1.71
CA TRP A 47 -3.64 5.48 0.71
C TRP A 47 -2.40 6.31 0.37
N CYS A 48 -1.60 6.64 1.38
CA CYS A 48 -0.34 7.37 1.22
C CYS A 48 0.79 6.55 0.56
N GLY A 49 0.58 5.26 0.29
CA GLY A 49 1.59 4.37 -0.26
C GLY A 49 2.46 3.65 0.78
N SER A 50 2.28 3.89 2.08
CA SER A 50 2.95 3.12 3.14
C SER A 50 2.54 1.65 3.10
N LEU A 51 3.52 0.74 3.08
CA LEU A 51 3.29 -0.70 3.19
C LEU A 51 3.10 -1.08 4.66
N GLN A 52 2.05 -1.81 4.99
CA GLN A 52 1.76 -2.30 6.34
C GLN A 52 1.71 -3.83 6.33
N VAL A 53 2.26 -4.46 7.37
CA VAL A 53 2.21 -5.91 7.59
C VAL A 53 1.24 -6.22 8.72
N ARG A 54 0.09 -6.80 8.39
CA ARG A 54 -1.00 -7.13 9.31
C ARG A 54 -1.01 -8.63 9.59
N GLN A 55 -1.05 -9.02 10.86
CA GLN A 55 -1.25 -10.41 11.28
C GLN A 55 -2.69 -10.57 11.75
N LEU A 56 -3.42 -11.48 11.12
CA LEU A 56 -4.78 -11.85 11.46
C LEU A 56 -4.70 -13.23 12.12
N THR A 57 -4.93 -13.26 13.42
CA THR A 57 -4.88 -14.47 14.24
C THR A 57 -6.20 -14.64 14.98
N ALA A 58 -6.40 -15.77 15.67
CA ALA A 58 -7.55 -15.95 16.56
C ALA A 58 -7.60 -14.91 17.69
N ALA A 59 -6.45 -14.29 18.05
CA ALA A 59 -6.37 -13.22 19.03
C ALA A 59 -6.71 -11.83 18.46
N GLY A 60 -7.03 -11.73 17.16
CA GLY A 60 -7.37 -10.48 16.48
C GLY A 60 -6.31 -10.02 15.47
N ILE A 61 -6.45 -8.75 15.06
CA ILE A 61 -5.62 -8.11 14.03
C ILE A 61 -4.53 -7.27 14.69
N ARG A 62 -3.27 -7.45 14.28
CA ARG A 62 -2.14 -6.64 14.74
C ARG A 62 -1.30 -6.15 13.57
N VAL A 63 -0.94 -4.87 13.56
CA VAL A 63 0.09 -4.35 12.65
C VAL A 63 1.47 -4.62 13.26
N SER A 64 2.28 -5.42 12.58
CA SER A 64 3.61 -5.85 13.04
C SER A 64 4.75 -5.01 12.48
N ALA A 65 4.57 -4.44 11.28
CA ALA A 65 5.56 -3.57 10.65
C ALA A 65 4.90 -2.56 9.72
N ARG A 66 5.58 -1.42 9.51
CA ARG A 66 5.20 -0.38 8.55
C ARG A 66 6.44 0.11 7.81
N GLY A 67 6.36 0.12 6.48
CA GLY A 67 7.37 0.71 5.60
C GLY A 67 7.08 2.18 5.33
N ARG A 68 8.15 2.96 5.15
CA ARG A 68 8.05 4.33 4.63
C ARG A 68 7.38 4.31 3.25
N PRO A 69 6.44 5.22 2.95
CA PRO A 69 5.92 5.38 1.60
C PRO A 69 7.08 5.56 0.63
N ALA A 70 7.03 4.87 -0.50
CA ALA A 70 7.90 5.24 -1.62
C ALA A 70 7.55 6.68 -2.00
N GLU A 71 8.56 7.55 -2.12
CA GLU A 71 8.33 8.85 -2.73
C GLU A 71 7.70 8.64 -4.11
N PRO A 72 6.70 9.45 -4.49
CA PRO A 72 6.15 9.36 -5.83
C PRO A 72 7.31 9.58 -6.80
N ARG A 73 7.74 8.50 -7.46
CA ARG A 73 8.69 8.60 -8.55
C ARG A 73 8.01 9.46 -9.60
N PRO A 74 8.56 10.63 -9.98
CA PRO A 74 7.97 11.40 -11.05
C PRO A 74 7.81 10.46 -12.24
N ALA A 75 6.61 10.44 -12.82
CA ALA A 75 6.36 9.67 -14.03
C ALA A 75 7.48 10.03 -15.00
N ALA A 76 8.27 9.04 -15.41
CA ALA A 76 9.32 9.25 -16.39
C ALA A 76 8.66 9.98 -17.55
N SER A 77 9.07 11.24 -17.74
CA SER A 77 8.44 12.17 -18.67
C SER A 77 8.12 11.41 -19.93
N ALA A 78 6.83 11.38 -20.29
CA ALA A 78 6.35 10.73 -21.50
C ALA A 78 7.38 11.00 -22.60
N ARG A 79 8.03 9.93 -23.09
CA ARG A 79 8.94 10.04 -24.22
C ARG A 79 8.14 10.78 -25.28
N PRO A 80 8.52 12.01 -25.70
CA PRO A 80 7.72 12.73 -26.67
C PRO A 80 7.61 11.81 -27.88
N GLU A 81 6.37 11.41 -28.16
CA GLU A 81 6.00 10.64 -29.32
C GLU A 81 6.61 11.39 -30.50
N ARG A 82 7.56 10.76 -31.22
CA ARG A 82 8.16 11.35 -32.41
C ARG A 82 6.98 11.70 -33.31
N ALA A 83 6.71 13.00 -33.42
CA ALA A 83 5.75 13.55 -34.34
C ALA A 83 6.00 12.90 -35.69
N GLN A 84 4.91 12.37 -36.22
CA GLN A 84 4.83 11.59 -37.43
C GLN A 84 5.18 12.54 -38.59
N ASP A 85 6.43 12.52 -39.03
CA ASP A 85 6.79 13.02 -40.37
C ASP A 85 6.37 11.96 -41.39
N VAL A 86 5.05 11.77 -41.55
CA VAL A 86 4.52 11.24 -42.79
C VAL A 86 4.63 12.40 -43.77
N GLY A 87 5.77 12.44 -44.46
CA GLY A 87 6.01 13.30 -45.60
C GLY A 87 4.83 13.19 -46.56
N SER A 88 4.02 14.24 -46.58
CA SER A 88 2.91 14.45 -47.49
C SER A 88 3.44 14.45 -48.92
N CYS A 89 3.30 13.34 -49.65
CA CYS A 89 3.44 13.31 -51.10
C CYS A 89 2.36 14.23 -51.69
N ARG A 90 2.70 15.49 -51.96
CA ARG A 90 1.86 16.41 -52.72
C ARG A 90 1.74 15.87 -54.16
N LEU A 91 0.56 15.39 -54.53
CA LEU A 91 0.15 15.25 -55.92
C LEU A 91 0.19 16.66 -56.54
N GLY A 92 1.17 16.92 -57.40
CA GLY A 92 1.21 18.11 -58.26
C GLY A 92 0.61 17.79 -59.63
N PRO A 93 -0.19 18.69 -60.25
CA PRO A 93 -0.67 18.50 -61.61
C PRO A 93 0.33 19.05 -62.62
N SER A 94 0.58 18.29 -63.69
CA SER A 94 0.61 18.74 -65.10
C SER A 94 0.95 17.61 -66.04
#